data_AF-A0A178JEX8-F1
#
_entry.id   AF-A0A178JEX8-F1
#
_cell.length_a   1.000
_cell.length_b   1.000
_cell.length_c   1.000
_cell.angle_alpha   90.00
_cell.angle_beta   90.00
_cell.angle_gamma   90.00
#
_symmetry.space_group_name_H-M   'P 1'
#
loop_
_entity.id
_entity.type
_entity.pdbx_description
1 polymer ?
#
loop_
_entity_poly.entity_id
_entity_poly.type
_entity_poly.pdbx_seq_one_letter_code
_entity_poly.pdbx_strand_id
1 'polypeptide(L)' 'MSNETRKKAIKLFLDGDAKHRRTVNIIEQLLEGKEPIDIANSHGIAVQTVRTIRRKYIKMT' A
#
# COMPACT_ATOMS: atom_id res chain seq x y z
N MET A 1 0.91 15.50 5.24
CA MET A 1 1.34 14.10 5.42
C MET A 1 2.77 14.07 5.94
N SER A 2 3.04 13.37 7.05
CA SER A 2 4.38 13.25 7.61
C SER A 2 5.34 12.55 6.65
N ASN A 3 6.53 13.14 6.48
CA ASN A 3 7.62 12.70 5.61
C ASN A 3 8.13 11.28 5.93
N GLU A 4 7.74 10.74 7.08
CA GLU A 4 8.21 9.48 7.64
C GLU A 4 7.50 8.25 7.06
N THR A 5 6.20 8.35 6.75
CA THR A 5 5.43 7.30 6.05
C THR A 5 5.99 7.08 4.64
N ARG A 6 6.37 8.19 3.98
CA ARG A 6 6.97 8.19 2.64
C ARG A 6 8.36 7.53 2.67
N LYS A 7 9.19 7.80 3.69
CA LYS A 7 10.51 7.14 3.87
C LYS A 7 10.40 5.64 4.13
N LYS A 8 9.41 5.16 4.89
CA LYS A 8 9.20 3.71 5.12
C LYS A 8 8.78 2.96 3.86
N ALA A 9 7.93 3.58 3.03
CA ALA A 9 7.55 3.02 1.72
C ALA A 9 8.75 2.93 0.76
N ILE A 10 9.61 3.96 0.74
CA ILE A 10 10.84 3.96 -0.08
C ILE A 10 11.85 2.91 0.41
N LYS A 11 11.97 2.69 1.72
CA LYS A 11 12.86 1.64 2.25
C LYS A 11 12.40 0.23 1.86
N LEU A 12 11.09 -0.03 1.86
CA LEU A 12 10.50 -1.26 1.29
C LEU A 12 10.69 -1.40 -0.22
N PHE A 13 10.86 -0.29 -0.95
CA PHE A 13 11.08 -0.24 -2.39
C PHE A 13 12.50 -0.64 -2.80
N LEU A 14 13.50 -0.32 -1.96
CA LEU A 14 14.92 -0.56 -2.25
C LEU A 14 15.36 -2.01 -1.99
N ASP A 15 14.65 -2.78 -1.17
CA ASP A 15 15.02 -4.15 -0.78
C ASP A 15 14.60 -5.24 -1.80
N GLY A 16 14.11 -4.87 -2.99
CA GLY A 16 14.41 -5.66 -4.20
C GLY A 16 13.61 -6.92 -4.52
N ASP A 17 12.37 -7.09 -4.03
CA ASP A 17 11.53 -8.25 -4.42
C ASP A 17 10.27 -7.82 -5.19
N ALA A 18 9.90 -8.53 -6.27
CA ALA A 18 8.74 -8.20 -7.10
C ALA A 18 7.42 -8.21 -6.30
N LYS A 19 7.38 -8.99 -5.21
CA LYS A 19 6.28 -9.04 -4.25
C LYS A 19 6.06 -7.71 -3.52
N HIS A 20 7.14 -6.95 -3.28
CA HIS A 20 7.08 -5.64 -2.64
C HIS A 20 6.57 -4.55 -3.58
N ARG A 21 6.83 -4.63 -4.90
CA ARG A 21 6.30 -3.67 -5.88
C ARG A 21 4.77 -3.62 -5.89
N ARG A 22 4.12 -4.78 -5.83
CA ARG A 22 2.64 -4.85 -5.76
C ARG A 22 2.13 -4.19 -4.47
N THR A 23 2.74 -4.48 -3.33
CA THR A 23 2.35 -3.87 -2.05
C THR A 23 2.57 -2.36 -2.04
N VAL A 24 3.67 -1.87 -2.62
CA VAL A 24 3.92 -0.43 -2.74
C VAL A 24 2.87 0.25 -3.61
N ASN A 25 2.57 -0.30 -4.80
CA ASN A 25 1.51 0.26 -5.65
C ASN A 25 0.15 0.30 -4.94
N ILE A 26 -0.18 -0.71 -4.13
CA ILE A 26 -1.39 -0.70 -3.31
C ILE A 26 -1.35 0.42 -2.27
N ILE A 27 -0.21 0.63 -1.60
CA ILE A 27 -0.03 1.71 -0.62
C ILE A 27 -0.16 3.08 -1.28
N GLU A 28 0.47 3.29 -2.44
CA GLU A 28 0.36 4.55 -3.20
C GLU A 28 -1.09 4.86 -3.56
N GLN A 29 -1.81 3.88 -4.10
CA GLN A 29 -3.23 4.03 -4.44
C GLN A 29 -4.10 4.33 -3.21
N LEU A 30 -3.81 3.71 -2.06
CA LEU A 30 -4.49 4.00 -0.80
C LEU A 30 -4.21 5.44 -0.31
N LEU A 31 -3.00 5.96 -0.53
CA LEU A 31 -2.62 7.33 -0.17
C LEU A 31 -3.19 8.37 -1.14
N GLU A 32 -3.43 8.00 -2.40
CA GLU A 32 -4.17 8.78 -3.38
C GLU A 32 -5.68 8.87 -3.07
N GLY A 33 -6.17 8.11 -2.08
CA GLY A 33 -7.58 8.10 -1.68
C GLY A 33 -8.45 7.15 -2.48
N LYS A 34 -7.85 6.20 -3.24
CA LYS A 34 -8.63 5.16 -3.91
C LYS A 34 -9.27 4.21 -2.91
N GLU A 35 -10.49 3.78 -3.21
CA GLU A 35 -11.21 2.87 -2.35
C GLU A 35 -10.59 1.46 -2.37
N PRO A 36 -10.56 0.75 -1.22
CA PRO A 36 -9.96 -0.59 -1.15
C PRO A 36 -10.56 -1.61 -2.14
N ILE A 37 -11.82 -1.41 -2.56
CA ILE A 37 -12.49 -2.27 -3.53
C ILE A 37 -11.94 -2.09 -4.95
N ASP A 38 -11.66 -0.86 -5.37
CA ASP A 38 -11.11 -0.56 -6.70
C ASP A 38 -9.67 -1.04 -6.83
N ILE A 39 -8.90 -0.89 -5.74
CA ILE A 39 -7.54 -1.41 -5.66
C ILE A 39 -7.53 -2.93 -5.70
N ALA A 40 -8.48 -3.58 -5.02
CA ALA A 40 -8.59 -5.03 -5.02
C ALA A 40 -8.90 -5.57 -6.42
N ASN A 41 -9.85 -4.94 -7.13
CA ASN A 41 -10.24 -5.30 -8.48
C ASN A 41 -9.09 -5.11 -9.47
N SER A 42 -8.36 -3.99 -9.40
CA SER A 42 -7.24 -3.70 -10.30
C SER A 42 -6.04 -4.63 -10.12
N HIS A 43 -5.85 -5.19 -8.92
CA HIS A 43 -4.74 -6.11 -8.61
C HIS A 43 -5.13 -7.59 -8.62
N GLY A 44 -6.42 -7.92 -8.78
CA GLY A 44 -6.93 -9.29 -8.75
C GLY A 44 -6.73 -9.97 -7.40
N ILE A 45 -6.93 -9.24 -6.29
CA ILE A 45 -6.74 -9.72 -4.92
C ILE A 45 -7.99 -9.50 -4.07
N ALA A 46 -8.07 -10.16 -2.92
CA ALA A 46 -9.16 -9.91 -1.97
C ALA A 46 -9.10 -8.49 -1.39
N VAL A 47 -10.26 -7.84 -1.26
CA VAL A 47 -10.40 -6.53 -0.58
C VAL A 47 -9.81 -6.54 0.84
N GLN A 48 -9.92 -7.69 1.53
CA GLN A 48 -9.35 -7.87 2.86
C GLN A 48 -7.83 -7.75 2.89
N THR A 49 -7.15 -8.13 1.80
CA THR A 49 -5.69 -7.97 1.65
C THR A 49 -5.34 -6.49 1.58
N VAL A 50 -6.07 -5.70 0.80
CA VAL A 50 -5.88 -4.24 0.71
C VAL A 50 -6.12 -3.57 2.06
N ARG A 51 -7.19 -3.97 2.78
CA ARG A 51 -7.47 -3.48 4.14
C ARG A 51 -6.36 -3.82 5.12
N THR A 52 -5.80 -5.02 5.04
CA THR A 52 -4.66 -5.45 5.87
C THR A 52 -3.43 -4.57 5.60
N ILE A 53 -3.14 -4.29 4.34
CA ILE A 53 -2.06 -3.39 3.93
C ILE A 53 -2.29 -1.98 4.49
N ARG A 54 -3.50 -1.42 4.33
CA ARG A 54 -3.86 -0.10 4.89
C ARG A 54 -3.60 -0.04 6.39
N ARG A 55 -4.08 -1.03 7.16
CA ARG A 55 -3.86 -1.09 8.61
C ARG A 55 -2.38 -1.18 8.98
N LYS A 56 -1.62 -2.03 8.29
CA LYS A 56 -0.22 -2.31 8.60
C LYS A 56 0.70 -1.14 8.28
N TYR A 57 0.46 -0.41 7.20
CA TYR A 57 1.42 0.56 6.67
C TYR A 57 0.98 2.02 6.76
N ILE A 58 -0.32 2.31 6.81
CA ILE A 58 -0.84 3.69 6.73
C ILE A 58 -1.28 4.20 8.10
N LYS A 59 -1.48 3.31 9.09
CA LYS A 59 -1.78 3.60 10.52
C LYS A 59 -2.59 4.89 10.71
N MET A 60 -3.92 4.77 10.67
CA MET A 60 -4.81 5.86 11.12
C MET A 60 -4.55 6.08 12.61
N THR A 61 -3.79 7.13 12.96
CA THR A 61 -4.02 7.85 14.22
C THR A 61 -5.44 8.38 14.23
#